data_AF-A0A5E4ANY7-F1
#
_entry.id   AF-A0A5E4ANY7-F1
#
_cell.length_a   1.000
_cell.length_b   1.000
_cell.length_c   1.000
_cell.angle_alpha   90.00
_cell.angle_beta   90.00
_cell.angle_gamma   90.00
#
_symmetry.space_group_name_H-M   'P 1'
#
loop_
_entity.id
_entity.type
_entity.pdbx_description
1 polymer ?
#
loop_
_entity_poly.entity_id
_entity_poly.type
_entity_poly.pdbx_seq_one_letter_code
_entity_poly.pdbx_strand_id
1 'polypeptide(L)'
;MASKEMFEDTVEERVINEEYKIWKKNTPFLYDLVMTHALQWPSLTVQWLPEVTKPEGKDYALHWLVLGTHTSDEQNHLVVARVHIPNDDAQFDASHCDSDKGEFGGFGSVTGKIECEIKINHEGEVNRARYMPQNPHIIATKTPSSDVLVFDYTKHPAKPGK
;
A
#
# COMPACT_ATOMS: atom_id res chain seq x y z
N MET A 1 -26.72 24.75 7.82
CA MET A 1 -25.54 24.54 6.94
C MET A 1 -24.93 23.18 7.22
N ALA A 2 -24.47 22.91 8.45
CA ALA A 2 -23.94 21.58 8.84
C ALA A 2 -24.88 20.38 8.54
N SER A 3 -26.20 20.52 8.75
CA SER A 3 -27.17 19.45 8.44
C SER A 3 -27.39 19.21 6.94
N LYS A 4 -27.11 20.21 6.10
CA LYS A 4 -27.19 20.11 4.64
C LYS A 4 -25.94 19.43 4.10
N GLU A 5 -24.76 19.79 4.62
CA GLU A 5 -23.48 19.14 4.30
C GLU A 5 -23.52 17.65 4.68
N MET A 6 -23.99 17.31 5.88
CA MET A 6 -24.16 15.91 6.28
C MET A 6 -25.10 15.11 5.35
N PHE A 7 -26.14 15.74 4.82
CA PHE A 7 -27.04 15.08 3.88
C PHE A 7 -26.35 14.85 2.53
N GLU A 8 -25.60 15.83 2.03
CA GLU A 8 -24.82 15.72 0.80
C GLU A 8 -23.77 14.59 0.92
N ASP A 9 -23.04 14.52 2.03
CA ASP A 9 -22.07 13.45 2.31
C ASP A 9 -22.72 12.06 2.28
N THR A 10 -23.91 11.89 2.86
CA THR A 10 -24.60 10.59 2.88
C THR A 10 -25.08 10.14 1.49
N VAL A 11 -25.46 11.10 0.64
CA VAL A 11 -25.86 10.79 -0.74
C VAL A 11 -24.62 10.41 -1.55
N GLU A 12 -23.52 11.13 -1.37
CA GLU A 12 -22.24 10.85 -2.03
C GLU A 12 -21.69 9.47 -1.63
N GLU A 13 -21.69 9.14 -0.35
CA GLU A 13 -21.24 7.82 0.14
C GLU A 13 -22.06 6.67 -0.47
N ARG A 14 -23.37 6.87 -0.66
CA ARG A 14 -24.22 5.88 -1.32
C ARG A 14 -23.84 5.70 -2.79
N VAL A 15 -23.53 6.78 -3.50
CA VAL A 15 -23.08 6.73 -4.89
C VAL A 15 -21.74 6.01 -5.00
N ILE A 16 -20.76 6.37 -4.16
CA ILE A 16 -19.44 5.75 -4.10
C ILE A 16 -19.56 4.23 -3.88
N ASN A 17 -20.43 3.80 -2.97
CA ASN A 17 -20.63 2.39 -2.67
C ASN A 17 -21.24 1.61 -3.85
N GLU A 18 -22.18 2.20 -4.59
CA GLU A 18 -22.76 1.55 -5.77
C GLU A 18 -21.77 1.48 -6.94
N GLU A 19 -21.05 2.57 -7.21
CA GLU A 19 -20.00 2.61 -8.23
C GLU A 19 -18.87 1.61 -7.93
N TYR A 20 -18.44 1.52 -6.66
CA TYR A 20 -17.43 0.54 -6.24
C TYR A 20 -17.89 -0.90 -6.47
N LYS A 21 -19.15 -1.24 -6.16
CA LYS A 21 -19.70 -2.58 -6.43
C LYS A 21 -19.72 -2.91 -7.93
N ILE A 22 -20.11 -1.94 -8.76
CA ILE A 22 -20.13 -2.11 -10.22
C ILE A 22 -18.71 -2.30 -10.74
N TRP A 23 -17.77 -1.44 -10.33
CA TRP A 23 -16.35 -1.57 -10.67
C TRP A 23 -15.81 -2.94 -10.25
N LYS A 24 -16.06 -3.38 -9.01
CA LYS A 24 -15.59 -4.67 -8.49
C LYS A 24 -16.12 -5.87 -9.28
N LYS A 25 -17.37 -5.82 -9.77
CA LYS A 25 -17.91 -6.87 -10.66
C LYS A 25 -17.20 -6.92 -12.01
N ASN A 26 -16.67 -5.78 -12.48
CA ASN A 26 -16.02 -5.66 -13.78
C ASN A 26 -14.50 -5.86 -13.71
N THR A 27 -13.87 -5.91 -12.53
CA THR A 27 -12.41 -6.03 -12.40
C THR A 27 -11.79 -7.21 -13.17
N PRO A 28 -12.40 -8.41 -13.29
CA PRO A 28 -11.81 -9.51 -14.05
C PRO A 28 -11.70 -9.25 -15.55
N PHE A 29 -12.48 -8.30 -16.08
CA PHE A 29 -12.46 -7.91 -17.49
C PHE A 29 -11.59 -6.68 -17.74
N LEU A 30 -11.25 -5.93 -16.68
CA LEU A 30 -10.57 -4.64 -16.78
C LEU A 30 -9.08 -4.71 -16.47
N TYR A 31 -8.64 -5.65 -15.63
CA TYR A 31 -7.29 -5.70 -15.10
C TYR A 31 -6.75 -7.12 -15.08
N ASP A 32 -5.47 -7.27 -15.42
CA ASP A 32 -4.74 -8.53 -15.26
C ASP A 32 -4.39 -8.80 -13.79
N LEU A 33 -4.22 -7.75 -12.98
CA LEU A 33 -3.89 -7.82 -11.55
C LEU A 33 -4.61 -6.72 -10.76
N VAL A 34 -5.29 -7.10 -9.69
CA VAL A 34 -5.84 -6.18 -8.69
C VAL A 34 -5.45 -6.66 -7.30
N MET A 35 -4.71 -5.83 -6.57
CA MET A 35 -4.31 -6.11 -5.19
C MET A 35 -4.90 -5.05 -4.27
N THR A 36 -5.83 -5.47 -3.40
CA THR A 36 -6.45 -4.60 -2.42
C THR A 36 -5.96 -4.98 -1.02
N HIS A 37 -5.36 -4.02 -0.32
CA HIS A 37 -4.87 -4.22 1.04
C HIS A 37 -5.28 -3.06 1.94
N ALA A 38 -5.99 -3.35 3.02
CA ALA A 38 -6.34 -2.37 4.05
C ALA A 38 -5.13 -2.14 4.96
N LEU A 39 -4.51 -0.96 4.86
CA LEU A 39 -3.43 -0.56 5.78
C LEU A 39 -4.01 -0.25 7.17
N GLN A 40 -3.19 -0.45 8.21
CA GLN A 40 -3.57 -0.10 9.59
C GLN A 40 -3.87 1.40 9.73
N TRP A 41 -3.03 2.23 9.09
CA TRP A 41 -3.14 3.69 9.08
C TRP A 41 -3.09 4.19 7.65
N PRO A 42 -3.80 5.29 7.31
CA PRO A 42 -3.71 5.91 6.00
C PRO A 42 -2.27 6.35 5.69
N SER A 43 -1.91 6.29 4.41
CA SER A 43 -0.63 6.81 3.93
C SER A 43 -0.84 7.99 3.00
N LEU A 44 -0.17 9.11 3.28
CA LEU A 44 -0.16 10.29 2.42
C LEU A 44 0.89 10.20 1.30
N THR A 45 1.72 9.15 1.31
CA THR A 45 2.80 8.94 0.35
C THR A 45 2.85 7.50 -0.13
N VAL A 46 3.21 7.31 -1.39
CA VAL A 46 3.55 6.01 -1.95
C VAL A 46 4.67 6.20 -2.96
N GLN A 47 5.68 5.34 -2.92
CA GLN A 47 6.73 5.29 -3.93
C GLN A 47 7.32 3.89 -4.00
N TRP A 48 7.44 3.32 -5.20
CA TRP A 48 8.24 2.12 -5.42
C TRP A 48 9.72 2.39 -5.20
N LEU A 49 10.39 1.50 -4.47
CA LEU A 49 11.85 1.40 -4.51
C LEU A 49 12.26 0.65 -5.78
N PRO A 50 13.45 0.94 -6.34
CA PRO A 50 13.90 0.37 -7.60
C PRO A 50 14.38 -1.08 -7.45
N GLU A 51 14.62 -1.55 -6.23
CA GLU A 51 15.08 -2.90 -5.97
C GLU A 51 13.96 -3.92 -6.18
N VAL A 52 14.28 -4.98 -6.92
CA VAL A 52 13.38 -6.11 -7.17
C VAL A 52 14.17 -7.40 -6.94
N THR A 53 13.65 -8.26 -6.07
CA THR A 53 14.27 -9.56 -5.76
C THR A 53 13.42 -10.68 -6.34
N LYS A 54 14.00 -11.53 -7.17
CA LYS A 54 13.32 -12.70 -7.76
C LYS A 54 13.88 -13.97 -7.12
N PRO A 55 13.17 -14.59 -6.15
CA PRO A 55 13.63 -15.84 -5.56
C PRO A 55 13.64 -16.98 -6.58
N GLU A 56 14.68 -17.80 -6.58
CA GLU A 56 14.78 -18.93 -7.51
C GLU A 56 13.64 -19.93 -7.31
N GLY A 57 13.02 -20.36 -8.41
CA GLY A 57 11.93 -21.34 -8.40
C GLY A 57 10.60 -20.81 -7.84
N LYS A 58 10.44 -19.49 -7.68
CA LYS A 58 9.16 -18.85 -7.33
C LYS A 58 8.54 -18.15 -8.53
N ASP A 59 7.22 -18.14 -8.55
CA ASP A 59 6.35 -17.52 -9.55
C ASP A 59 6.04 -16.05 -9.25
N TYR A 60 6.75 -15.45 -8.29
CA TYR A 60 6.61 -14.04 -7.92
C TYR A 60 7.96 -13.33 -7.79
N ALA A 61 7.92 -12.02 -7.99
CA ALA A 61 8.96 -11.07 -7.66
C ALA A 61 8.59 -10.30 -6.38
N LEU A 62 9.61 -9.98 -5.58
CA LEU A 62 9.49 -9.14 -4.40
C LEU A 62 9.82 -7.71 -4.80
N HIS A 63 8.82 -6.85 -4.69
CA HIS A 63 8.96 -5.40 -4.87
C HIS A 63 8.82 -4.70 -3.52
N TRP A 64 9.28 -3.45 -3.45
CA TRP A 64 9.28 -2.68 -2.21
C TRP A 64 8.63 -1.32 -2.38
N LEU A 65 7.88 -0.89 -1.38
CA LEU A 65 7.18 0.39 -1.31
C LEU A 65 7.64 1.20 -0.11
N VAL A 66 7.81 2.50 -0.31
CA VAL A 66 7.90 3.49 0.76
C VAL A 66 6.51 4.06 1.01
N LEU A 67 6.05 3.90 2.24
CA LEU A 67 4.77 4.38 2.76
C LEU A 67 5.00 5.23 4.01
N GLY A 68 3.98 5.96 4.41
CA GLY A 68 3.95 6.72 5.65
C GLY A 68 2.69 6.41 6.44
N THR A 69 2.65 6.82 7.69
CA THR A 69 1.39 6.85 8.46
C THR A 69 0.91 8.29 8.61
N HIS A 70 -0.40 8.41 8.76
CA HIS A 70 -1.08 9.64 9.17
C HIS A 70 -2.05 9.31 10.32
N THR A 71 -1.61 9.61 11.53
CA THR A 71 -2.34 9.35 12.78
C THR A 71 -2.30 10.59 13.68
N SER A 72 -3.39 10.83 14.43
CA SER A 72 -3.49 11.98 15.34
C SER A 72 -2.85 11.70 16.71
N ASP A 73 -3.13 10.53 17.29
CA ASP A 73 -2.79 10.24 18.70
C ASP A 73 -1.84 9.03 18.87
N GLU A 74 -1.40 8.42 17.77
CA GLU A 74 -0.45 7.31 17.77
C GLU A 74 0.92 7.71 17.20
N GLN A 75 1.94 6.92 17.54
CA GLN A 75 3.28 7.07 16.97
C GLN A 75 3.22 6.91 15.45
N ASN A 76 3.63 7.94 14.72
CA ASN A 76 3.75 7.89 13.28
C ASN A 76 5.04 7.17 12.85
N HIS A 77 5.01 6.54 11.68
CA HIS A 77 6.10 5.75 11.17
C HIS A 77 6.38 6.05 9.69
N LEU A 78 7.66 6.08 9.33
CA LEU A 78 8.11 5.79 7.97
C LEU A 78 8.10 4.26 7.80
N VAL A 79 7.44 3.78 6.75
CA VAL A 79 7.22 2.35 6.54
C VAL A 79 7.84 1.92 5.21
N VAL A 80 8.67 0.87 5.24
CA VAL A 80 9.10 0.16 4.03
C VAL A 80 8.37 -1.18 4.00
N ALA A 81 7.54 -1.37 2.99
CA ALA A 81 6.69 -2.55 2.83
C ALA A 81 7.14 -3.38 1.62
N ARG A 82 7.07 -4.70 1.76
CA ARG A 82 7.33 -5.65 0.69
C ARG A 82 6.01 -6.05 0.04
N VAL A 83 6.01 -6.15 -1.29
CA VAL A 83 4.87 -6.55 -2.11
C VAL A 83 5.28 -7.74 -2.97
N HIS A 84 4.47 -8.80 -2.94
CA HIS A 84 4.64 -9.96 -3.80
C HIS A 84 3.87 -9.70 -5.10
N ILE A 85 4.58 -9.59 -6.22
CA ILE A 85 4.00 -9.38 -7.55
C ILE A 85 4.23 -10.66 -8.37
N PRO A 86 3.21 -11.27 -8.97
CA PRO A 86 3.39 -12.41 -9.87
C PRO A 86 4.36 -12.07 -11.01
N ASN A 87 5.20 -13.04 -11.40
CA ASN A 87 6.04 -12.89 -12.58
C ASN A 87 5.19 -12.98 -13.87
N ASP A 88 5.68 -12.39 -14.97
CA ASP A 88 4.98 -12.38 -16.27
C ASP A 88 4.70 -13.79 -16.83
N ASP A 89 5.49 -14.79 -16.41
CA ASP A 89 5.37 -16.20 -16.80
C ASP A 89 4.49 -17.03 -15.86
N ALA A 90 3.97 -16.44 -14.77
CA ALA A 90 3.04 -17.10 -13.87
C ALA A 90 1.72 -17.37 -14.59
N GLN A 91 1.31 -18.65 -14.66
CA GLN A 91 0.06 -19.03 -15.31
C GLN A 91 -1.14 -18.54 -14.52
N PHE A 92 -2.03 -17.80 -15.17
CA PHE A 92 -3.30 -17.37 -14.60
C PHE A 92 -4.22 -18.57 -14.37
N ASP A 93 -4.43 -18.94 -13.10
CA ASP A 93 -5.41 -19.95 -12.73
C ASP A 93 -6.77 -19.31 -12.43
N ALA A 94 -7.67 -19.38 -13.41
CA ALA A 94 -9.05 -18.88 -13.33
C ALA A 94 -9.93 -19.70 -12.37
N SER A 95 -9.51 -20.89 -11.93
CA SER A 95 -10.32 -21.77 -11.06
C SER A 95 -10.46 -21.28 -9.62
N HIS A 96 -9.65 -20.30 -9.22
CA HIS A 96 -9.67 -19.68 -7.89
C HIS A 96 -10.54 -18.40 -7.80
N CYS A 97 -11.23 -18.02 -8.88
CA CYS A 97 -12.30 -17.03 -8.80
C CYS A 97 -13.51 -17.65 -8.08
N ASP A 98 -13.46 -17.66 -6.75
CA ASP A 98 -14.55 -18.16 -5.90
C ASP A 98 -15.79 -17.25 -6.07
N SER A 99 -16.62 -17.62 -7.05
CA SER A 99 -17.82 -16.87 -7.45
C SER A 99 -18.84 -16.80 -6.32
N ASP A 100 -18.77 -17.72 -5.35
CA ASP A 100 -19.68 -17.83 -4.21
C ASP A 100 -19.26 -16.97 -3.00
N LYS A 101 -18.01 -16.50 -2.94
CA LYS A 101 -17.53 -15.61 -1.85
C LYS A 101 -17.57 -14.12 -2.17
N GLY A 102 -17.94 -13.73 -3.40
CA GLY A 102 -17.92 -12.32 -3.81
C GLY A 102 -16.51 -11.71 -3.86
N GLU A 103 -15.47 -12.54 -3.84
CA GLU A 103 -14.07 -12.18 -4.07
C GLU A 103 -13.77 -12.28 -5.57
N PHE A 104 -14.40 -11.40 -6.35
CA PHE A 104 -13.99 -11.15 -7.73
C PHE A 104 -12.78 -10.20 -7.71
N GLY A 105 -11.60 -10.77 -7.92
CA GLY A 105 -10.32 -10.08 -8.05
C GLY A 105 -9.26 -11.12 -8.43
N GLY A 106 -8.76 -11.03 -9.66
CA GLY A 106 -7.92 -12.05 -10.31
C GLY A 106 -6.65 -12.45 -9.55
N PHE A 107 -6.20 -13.65 -9.92
CA PHE A 107 -5.07 -14.44 -9.39
C PHE A 107 -5.28 -15.14 -8.02
N GLY A 108 -5.88 -16.33 -8.09
CA GLY A 108 -5.18 -17.54 -7.65
C GLY A 108 -4.61 -17.55 -6.23
N SER A 109 -5.46 -17.65 -5.20
CA SER A 109 -5.14 -18.23 -3.87
C SER A 109 -3.92 -17.68 -3.08
N VAL A 110 -3.16 -16.72 -3.60
CA VAL A 110 -2.08 -16.01 -2.94
C VAL A 110 -2.42 -14.56 -3.13
N THR A 111 -3.21 -14.04 -2.20
CA THR A 111 -3.38 -12.59 -2.04
C THR A 111 -1.99 -11.97 -2.16
N GLY A 112 -1.77 -11.16 -3.18
CA GLY A 112 -0.52 -10.43 -3.32
C GLY A 112 -0.25 -9.73 -1.99
N LYS A 113 0.74 -10.25 -1.27
CA LYS A 113 0.84 -9.98 0.15
C LYS A 113 1.68 -8.74 0.33
N ILE A 114 1.05 -7.70 0.85
CA ILE A 114 1.76 -6.50 1.32
C ILE A 114 2.15 -6.76 2.78
N GLU A 115 3.45 -6.79 3.05
CA GLU A 115 3.99 -6.99 4.39
C GLU A 115 4.78 -5.77 4.80
N CYS A 116 4.45 -5.17 5.95
CA CYS A 116 5.25 -4.09 6.51
C CYS A 116 6.52 -4.70 7.13
N GLU A 117 7.68 -4.48 6.51
CA GLU A 117 8.93 -5.05 6.97
C GLU A 117 9.67 -4.14 7.94
N ILE A 118 9.79 -2.85 7.59
CA ILE A 118 10.55 -1.88 8.37
C ILE A 118 9.61 -0.76 8.79
N LYS A 119 9.59 -0.48 10.09
CA LYS A 119 8.93 0.69 10.67
C LYS A 119 9.95 1.53 11.43
N ILE A 120 10.05 2.81 11.09
CA ILE A 120 10.95 3.76 11.74
C ILE A 120 10.09 4.85 12.37
N ASN A 121 10.29 5.14 13.66
CA ASN A 121 9.57 6.22 14.34
C ASN A 121 9.80 7.54 13.60
N HIS A 122 8.72 8.27 13.38
CA HIS A 122 8.73 9.55 12.67
C HIS A 122 8.03 10.62 13.52
N GLU A 123 8.58 11.82 13.53
CA GLU A 123 8.02 12.95 14.27
C GLU A 123 6.85 13.56 13.48
N GLY A 124 5.62 13.23 13.89
CA GLY A 124 4.39 13.59 13.18
C GLY A 124 4.14 12.74 11.93
N GLU A 125 3.06 13.03 11.20
CA GLU A 125 2.71 12.31 9.98
C GLU A 125 3.72 12.50 8.85
N VAL A 126 3.82 11.49 8.00
CA VAL A 126 4.73 11.52 6.84
C VAL A 126 3.98 12.10 5.64
N ASN A 127 4.09 13.42 5.45
CA ASN A 127 3.41 14.14 4.37
C ASN A 127 3.88 13.71 2.97
N ARG A 128 5.18 13.39 2.86
CA ARG A 128 5.81 12.86 1.64
C ARG A 128 7.09 12.15 1.99
N ALA A 129 7.37 11.01 1.38
CA ALA A 129 8.63 10.30 1.50
C ALA A 129 9.22 10.01 0.12
N ARG A 130 10.51 10.30 -0.09
CA ARG A 130 11.19 10.03 -1.37
C ARG A 130 12.57 9.43 -1.17
N TYR A 131 12.86 8.34 -1.87
CA TYR A 131 14.21 7.76 -1.90
C TYR A 131 15.15 8.61 -2.78
N MET A 132 16.44 8.58 -2.47
CA MET A 132 17.49 9.18 -3.29
C MET A 132 17.87 8.22 -4.44
N PRO A 133 17.73 8.60 -5.72
CA PRO A 133 18.02 7.69 -6.83
C PRO A 133 19.45 7.13 -6.88
N GLN A 134 20.43 7.91 -6.42
CA GLN A 134 21.84 7.52 -6.36
C GLN A 134 22.12 6.52 -5.24
N ASN A 135 21.28 6.50 -4.19
CA ASN A 135 21.37 5.55 -3.09
C ASN A 135 19.97 5.31 -2.49
N PRO A 136 19.23 4.31 -2.99
CA PRO A 136 17.84 4.08 -2.59
C PRO A 136 17.61 3.78 -1.11
N HIS A 137 18.67 3.41 -0.37
CA HIS A 137 18.62 3.24 1.08
C HIS A 137 18.29 4.52 1.84
N ILE A 138 18.59 5.68 1.23
CA ILE A 138 18.37 6.99 1.83
C ILE A 138 16.99 7.51 1.43
N ILE A 139 16.15 7.81 2.42
CA ILE A 139 14.79 8.33 2.24
C ILE A 139 14.66 9.66 2.97
N ALA A 140 14.27 10.71 2.24
CA ALA A 140 13.91 12.00 2.81
C ALA A 140 12.40 12.08 3.04
N THR A 141 11.97 12.66 4.16
CA THR A 141 10.55 12.85 4.49
C THR A 141 10.21 14.31 4.80
N LYS A 142 8.95 14.67 4.52
CA LYS A 142 8.35 15.91 4.99
C LYS A 142 7.55 15.66 6.26
N THR A 143 7.90 16.39 7.31
CA THR A 143 7.17 16.43 8.57
C THR A 143 6.04 17.48 8.50
N PRO A 144 5.18 17.56 9.53
CA PRO A 144 4.20 18.65 9.69
C PRO A 144 4.86 19.98 10.09
N SER A 145 6.10 19.92 10.59
CA SER A 145 6.90 21.08 10.97
C SER A 145 7.71 21.64 9.78
N SER A 146 8.59 22.61 10.05
CA SER A 146 9.56 23.11 9.06
C SER A 146 10.54 22.04 8.59
N ASP A 147 10.76 21.01 9.41
CA ASP A 147 11.92 20.16 9.29
C ASP A 147 11.75 19.12 8.18
N VAL A 148 12.89 18.70 7.63
CA VAL A 148 13.03 17.63 6.66
C VAL A 148 13.92 16.58 7.30
N LEU A 149 13.40 15.38 7.47
CA LEU A 149 14.16 14.28 8.07
C LEU A 149 14.73 13.41 6.95
N VAL A 150 15.93 12.86 7.19
CA VAL A 150 16.60 11.96 6.25
C VAL A 150 16.96 10.68 6.99
N PHE A 151 16.46 9.56 6.48
CA PHE A 151 16.61 8.24 7.07
C PHE A 151 17.44 7.35 6.17
N ASP A 152 18.22 6.46 6.79
CA ASP A 152 18.87 5.34 6.11
C ASP A 152 18.22 4.06 6.64
N TYR A 153 17.26 3.50 5.90
CA TYR A 153 16.41 2.43 6.44
C TYR A 153 17.19 1.14 6.76
N THR A 154 18.40 0.97 6.21
CA THR A 154 19.25 -0.20 6.48
C THR A 154 19.88 -0.18 7.88
N LYS A 155 19.93 1.01 8.51
CA LYS A 155 20.51 1.21 9.84
C LYS A 155 19.48 1.17 10.96
N HIS A 156 18.21 0.93 10.64
CA HIS A 156 17.15 0.81 11.62
C HIS A 156 16.72 -0.66 11.77
N PRO A 157 16.38 -1.10 12.99
CA PRO A 157 15.77 -2.42 13.17
C PRO A 157 14.43 -2.48 12.45
N ALA A 158 14.05 -3.67 11.96
CA ALA A 158 12.78 -3.90 11.27
C ALA A 158 11.55 -3.42 12.07
N LYS A 159 11.63 -3.46 13.41
CA LYS A 159 10.64 -2.88 14.31
C LYS A 159 11.33 -1.89 15.24
N PRO A 160 10.78 -0.69 15.46
CA PRO A 160 11.37 0.27 16.37
C PRO A 160 11.28 -0.27 17.80
N GLY A 161 12.28 0.06 18.63
CA GLY A 161 12.18 -0.14 20.06
C GLY A 161 11.00 0.66 20.63
N LYS A 162 10.37 0.15 21.68
CA LYS A 162 9.31 0.86 22.41
C LYS A 162 9.78 2.22 22.89
#